data_AF-A0A9E1UAF9-F1
#
_entry.id   AF-A0A9E1UAF9-F1
#
_cell.length_a   1.000
_cell.length_b   1.000
_cell.length_c   1.000
_cell.angle_alpha   90.00
_cell.angle_beta   90.00
_cell.angle_gamma   90.00
#
_symmetry.space_group_name_H-M   'P 1'
#
loop_
_entity.id
_entity.type
_entity.pdbx_description
1 polymer ?
#
loop_
_entity_poly.entity_id
_entity_poly.type
_entity_poly.pdbx_seq_one_letter_code
_entity_poly.pdbx_strand_id
1 'polypeptide(L)'
;MSTHDTGKFKPWEQRYAEAKVEFTKEFPQAFKVLEVGGVHPDKTEAVPNPYKDNEPDAEDFRNVGEHCISVGICANKIAEKLLSSGAIDDEMYRNITERSLIHDANKRFEIFRKKARGSHQSEGVYDKEAYETMQSLLKDQGISEDLLSYVEASGKETGHGSLEDFISLDEDGELVLNPDRSIEDMIVHLADDMTSSPLPGTKGDTKFVTTGERMEAGKFKERYPFLYKEGLGFDDAGEVVEVGDCESVDDGLVEVKTYAQYQEEVARLICDHLQSLIDPKLDQDSEEYLKKTVNS
;
A
#
# COMPACT_ATOMS: atom_id res chain seq x y z
N MET A 1 -25.77 26.26 28.46
CA MET A 1 -26.13 25.44 27.30
C MET A 1 -24.94 25.45 26.36
N SER A 2 -24.05 24.45 26.50
CA SER A 2 -22.93 24.24 25.60
C SER A 2 -23.48 23.52 24.38
N THR A 3 -23.43 24.17 23.23
CA THR A 3 -23.73 23.54 21.94
C THR A 3 -22.59 22.58 21.65
N HIS A 4 -22.89 21.28 21.70
CA HIS A 4 -22.06 20.27 21.07
C HIS A 4 -21.92 20.63 19.59
N ASP A 5 -20.75 21.15 19.22
CA ASP A 5 -20.33 21.18 17.83
C ASP A 5 -20.02 19.74 17.44
N THR A 6 -21.05 19.00 17.02
CA THR A 6 -20.87 17.75 16.30
C THR A 6 -20.40 18.16 14.91
N GLY A 7 -19.10 18.50 14.80
CA GLY A 7 -18.48 18.89 13.55
C GLY A 7 -18.86 17.86 12.49
N LYS A 8 -19.70 18.27 11.54
CA LYS A 8 -20.12 17.38 10.46
C LYS A 8 -18.86 17.00 9.69
N PHE A 9 -18.54 15.71 9.65
CA PHE A 9 -17.47 15.20 8.80
C PHE A 9 -17.64 15.75 7.38
N LYS A 10 -16.57 16.33 6.84
CA LYS A 10 -16.57 16.81 5.44
C LYS A 10 -16.85 15.62 4.52
N PRO A 11 -17.67 15.79 3.46
CA PRO A 11 -17.83 14.76 2.43
C PRO A 11 -16.47 14.31 1.88
N TRP A 12 -16.36 13.05 1.47
CA TRP A 12 -15.11 12.46 0.96
C TRP A 12 -14.52 13.30 -0.18
N GLU A 13 -15.35 13.75 -1.12
CA GLU A 13 -14.91 14.52 -2.28
C GLU A 13 -14.27 15.84 -1.88
N GLN A 14 -14.76 16.45 -0.79
CA GLN A 14 -14.16 17.67 -0.24
C GLN A 14 -12.83 17.35 0.45
N ARG A 15 -12.76 16.31 1.29
CA ARG A 15 -11.51 15.89 1.96
C ARG A 15 -10.42 15.57 0.93
N TYR A 16 -10.78 14.80 -0.08
CA TYR A 16 -9.90 14.43 -1.18
C TYR A 16 -9.42 15.65 -1.98
N ALA A 17 -10.33 16.55 -2.37
CA ALA A 17 -9.95 17.73 -3.15
C ALA A 17 -9.01 18.68 -2.37
N GLU A 18 -9.27 18.88 -1.07
CA GLU A 18 -8.40 19.68 -0.19
C GLU A 18 -7.03 19.02 -0.04
N ALA A 19 -6.98 17.74 0.30
CA ALA A 19 -5.73 17.00 0.47
C ALA A 19 -4.90 16.95 -0.81
N LYS A 20 -5.53 16.74 -1.97
CA LYS A 20 -4.83 16.74 -3.26
C LYS A 20 -4.14 18.09 -3.52
N VAL A 21 -4.79 19.21 -3.23
CA VAL A 21 -4.20 20.56 -3.38
C VAL A 21 -3.02 20.75 -2.43
N GLU A 22 -3.17 20.33 -1.18
CA GLU A 22 -2.12 20.40 -0.16
C GLU A 22 -0.91 19.55 -0.56
N PHE A 23 -1.13 18.27 -0.86
CA PHE A 23 -0.07 17.36 -1.27
C PHE A 23 0.61 17.79 -2.57
N THR A 24 -0.11 18.35 -3.54
CA THR A 24 0.51 18.88 -4.77
C THR A 24 1.50 20.01 -4.46
N LYS A 25 1.19 20.83 -3.45
CA LYS A 25 2.06 21.94 -3.03
C LYS A 25 3.24 21.44 -2.18
N GLU A 26 3.00 20.49 -1.29
CA GLU A 26 3.99 20.04 -0.31
C GLU A 26 4.94 18.96 -0.86
N PHE A 27 4.43 18.08 -1.74
CA PHE A 27 5.15 16.96 -2.35
C PHE A 27 5.13 17.04 -3.89
N PRO A 28 5.60 18.14 -4.50
CA PRO A 28 5.51 18.31 -5.96
C PRO A 28 6.30 17.25 -6.74
N GLN A 29 7.36 16.67 -6.14
CA GLN A 29 8.13 15.60 -6.77
C GLN A 29 7.34 14.30 -6.87
N ALA A 30 6.56 13.93 -5.85
CA ALA A 30 5.65 12.78 -5.90
C ALA A 30 4.66 12.87 -7.06
N PHE A 31 4.01 14.03 -7.24
CA PHE A 31 3.09 14.23 -8.35
C PHE A 31 3.79 14.18 -9.71
N LYS A 32 5.05 14.62 -9.78
CA LYS A 32 5.85 14.48 -10.99
C LYS A 32 6.20 13.02 -11.30
N VAL A 33 6.48 12.22 -10.27
CA VAL A 33 6.66 10.76 -10.41
C VAL A 33 5.38 10.11 -10.95
N LEU A 34 4.21 10.45 -10.40
CA LEU A 34 2.93 9.94 -10.90
C LEU A 34 2.64 10.36 -12.35
N GLU A 35 3.02 11.57 -12.75
CA GLU A 35 2.92 12.06 -14.13
C GLU A 35 3.81 11.23 -15.08
N VAL A 36 5.07 11.00 -14.73
CA VAL A 36 6.00 10.19 -15.53
C VAL A 36 5.59 8.71 -15.56
N GLY A 37 5.08 8.18 -14.44
CA GLY A 37 4.47 6.85 -14.37
C GLY A 37 3.18 6.71 -15.19
N GLY A 38 2.61 7.83 -15.66
CA GLY A 38 1.37 7.86 -16.43
C GLY A 38 0.15 7.50 -15.62
N VAL A 39 0.19 7.69 -14.30
CA VAL A 39 -0.85 7.38 -13.32
C VAL A 39 -1.35 8.63 -12.57
N HIS A 40 -1.02 9.83 -13.03
CA HIS A 40 -1.41 11.09 -12.37
C HIS A 40 -2.94 11.21 -12.23
N PRO A 41 -3.50 11.63 -11.08
CA PRO A 41 -4.96 11.62 -10.84
C PRO A 41 -5.76 12.54 -11.78
N ASP A 42 -5.17 13.64 -12.25
CA ASP A 42 -5.86 14.62 -13.11
C ASP A 42 -5.50 14.54 -14.60
N LYS A 43 -4.56 13.68 -15.00
CA LYS A 43 -4.02 13.68 -16.36
C LYS A 43 -3.92 12.27 -16.91
N THR A 44 -4.24 12.13 -18.19
CA THR A 44 -3.94 10.93 -18.95
C THR A 44 -2.82 11.29 -19.91
N GLU A 45 -1.64 10.73 -19.66
CA GLU A 45 -0.44 10.96 -20.47
C GLU A 45 -0.14 9.73 -21.32
N ALA A 46 0.38 9.96 -22.53
CA ALA A 46 0.86 8.86 -23.36
C ALA A 46 2.25 8.43 -22.87
N VAL A 47 2.39 7.18 -22.43
CA VAL A 47 3.66 6.65 -21.89
C VAL A 47 4.20 5.57 -22.83
N PRO A 48 5.51 5.60 -23.17
CA PRO A 48 6.13 4.55 -23.97
C PRO A 48 5.94 3.17 -23.33
N ASN A 49 5.43 2.20 -24.11
CA ASN A 49 5.30 0.83 -23.65
C ASN A 49 6.55 0.01 -24.05
N PRO A 50 7.44 -0.35 -23.10
CA PRO A 50 8.68 -1.06 -23.41
C PRO A 50 8.44 -2.45 -24.02
N TYR A 51 7.25 -3.02 -23.82
CA TYR A 51 6.88 -4.34 -24.34
C TYR A 51 6.15 -4.29 -25.69
N LYS A 52 6.05 -3.09 -26.30
CA LYS A 52 5.43 -2.88 -27.61
C LYS A 52 6.24 -1.89 -28.45
N ASP A 53 7.52 -2.19 -28.65
CA ASP A 53 8.47 -1.37 -29.43
C ASP A 53 8.52 0.11 -28.97
N ASN A 54 8.27 0.38 -27.69
CA ASN A 54 8.15 1.73 -27.12
C ASN A 54 7.06 2.60 -27.75
N GLU A 55 6.05 2.00 -28.40
CA GLU A 55 4.87 2.72 -28.85
C GLU A 55 4.16 3.39 -27.65
N PRO A 56 3.86 4.71 -27.73
CA PRO A 56 3.12 5.38 -26.67
C PRO A 56 1.71 4.80 -26.52
N ASP A 57 1.36 4.42 -25.31
CA ASP A 57 0.04 3.98 -24.92
C ASP A 57 -0.65 5.12 -24.15
N ALA A 58 -1.95 5.35 -24.36
CA ALA A 58 -2.72 6.43 -23.74
C ALA A 58 -3.95 5.91 -22.95
N GLU A 59 -3.91 4.65 -22.52
CA GLU A 59 -4.91 4.09 -21.60
C GLU A 59 -4.99 4.93 -20.31
N ASP A 60 -6.21 5.09 -19.79
CA ASP A 60 -6.50 5.94 -18.64
C ASP A 60 -6.22 5.21 -17.33
N PHE A 61 -5.24 5.71 -16.57
CA PHE A 61 -4.84 5.19 -15.26
C PHE A 61 -5.06 6.19 -14.11
N ARG A 62 -5.88 7.23 -14.33
CA ARG A 62 -6.16 8.25 -13.30
C ARG A 62 -6.69 7.65 -12.00
N ASN A 63 -7.44 6.56 -12.05
CA ASN A 63 -7.94 5.85 -10.88
C ASN A 63 -6.79 5.32 -9.97
N VAL A 64 -5.63 4.99 -10.54
CA VAL A 64 -4.45 4.58 -9.76
C VAL A 64 -3.89 5.79 -9.02
N GLY A 65 -3.79 6.94 -9.68
CA GLY A 65 -3.43 8.20 -9.02
C GLY A 65 -4.40 8.59 -7.91
N GLU A 66 -5.71 8.49 -8.16
CA GLU A 66 -6.75 8.75 -7.16
C GLU A 66 -6.61 7.82 -5.94
N HIS A 67 -6.28 6.56 -6.19
CA HIS A 67 -5.96 5.61 -5.13
C HIS A 67 -4.70 6.00 -4.37
N CYS A 68 -3.59 6.33 -5.03
CA CYS A 68 -2.36 6.80 -4.38
C CYS A 68 -2.58 8.03 -3.48
N ILE A 69 -3.40 9.01 -3.93
CA ILE A 69 -3.74 10.17 -3.08
C ILE A 69 -4.56 9.71 -1.87
N SER A 70 -5.48 8.76 -2.03
CA SER A 70 -6.28 8.23 -0.93
C SER A 70 -5.42 7.49 0.10
N VAL A 71 -4.48 6.66 -0.34
CA VAL A 71 -3.48 5.99 0.51
C VAL A 71 -2.62 7.03 1.22
N GLY A 72 -2.17 8.07 0.51
CA GLY A 72 -1.45 9.20 1.08
C GLY A 72 -2.24 9.90 2.21
N ILE A 73 -3.55 10.11 2.07
CA ILE A 73 -4.40 10.67 3.13
C ILE A 73 -4.44 9.74 4.35
N CYS A 74 -4.60 8.43 4.13
CA CYS A 74 -4.65 7.42 5.18
C CYS A 74 -3.32 7.39 5.98
N ALA A 75 -2.20 7.23 5.28
CA ALA A 75 -0.87 7.20 5.85
C ALA A 75 -0.52 8.51 6.58
N ASN A 76 -0.86 9.66 5.98
CA ASN A 76 -0.60 10.96 6.57
C ASN A 76 -1.33 11.13 7.93
N LYS A 77 -2.59 10.67 8.05
CA LYS A 77 -3.35 10.72 9.32
C LYS A 77 -2.72 9.85 10.41
N ILE A 78 -2.19 8.69 10.05
CA ILE A 78 -1.46 7.81 10.98
C ILE A 78 -0.14 8.50 11.40
N ALA A 79 0.62 9.00 10.44
CA ALA A 79 1.89 9.69 10.68
C ALA A 79 1.72 10.96 11.54
N GLU A 80 0.65 11.75 11.34
CA GLU A 80 0.31 12.90 12.19
C GLU A 80 0.16 12.51 13.67
N LYS A 81 -0.45 11.35 13.96
CA LYS A 81 -0.60 10.84 15.34
C LYS A 81 0.73 10.42 15.94
N LEU A 82 1.55 9.71 15.18
CA LEU A 82 2.88 9.29 15.61
C LEU A 82 3.78 10.50 15.87
N LEU A 83 3.78 11.49 14.97
CA LEU A 83 4.52 12.73 15.14
C LEU A 83 4.07 13.48 16.40
N SER A 84 2.76 13.58 16.61
CA SER A 84 2.18 14.22 17.81
C SER A 84 2.52 13.49 19.11
N SER A 85 2.71 12.16 19.06
CA SER A 85 3.15 11.35 20.19
C SER A 85 4.67 11.42 20.45
N GLY A 86 5.44 11.94 19.49
CA GLY A 86 6.90 11.94 19.52
C GLY A 86 7.54 10.61 19.15
N ALA A 87 6.79 9.68 18.57
CA ALA A 87 7.28 8.37 18.11
C ALA A 87 8.10 8.46 16.81
N ILE A 88 7.85 9.50 15.99
CA ILE A 88 8.57 9.79 14.76
C ILE A 88 8.92 11.29 14.70
N ASP A 89 9.84 11.66 13.82
CA ASP A 89 10.20 13.06 13.56
C ASP A 89 9.58 13.60 12.26
N ASP A 90 9.83 14.88 11.97
CA ASP A 90 9.31 15.58 10.79
C ASP A 90 9.83 14.96 9.48
N GLU A 91 11.05 14.42 9.47
CA GLU A 91 11.66 13.80 8.29
C GLU A 91 10.94 12.50 7.94
N MET A 92 10.76 11.62 8.93
CA MET A 92 10.02 10.38 8.77
C MET A 92 8.56 10.62 8.42
N TYR A 93 7.90 11.60 9.05
CA TYR A 93 6.53 12.01 8.70
C TYR A 93 6.39 12.38 7.21
N ARG A 94 7.33 13.18 6.68
CA ARG A 94 7.35 13.56 5.27
C ARG A 94 7.63 12.36 4.37
N ASN A 95 8.60 11.51 4.74
CA ASN A 95 8.96 10.31 4.00
C ASN A 95 7.77 9.35 3.85
N ILE A 96 7.06 9.04 4.95
CA ILE A 96 5.86 8.19 4.94
C ILE A 96 4.82 8.72 3.96
N THR A 97 4.52 10.01 4.03
CA THR A 97 3.51 10.63 3.18
C THR A 97 3.95 10.57 1.70
N GLU A 98 5.19 10.93 1.40
CA GLU A 98 5.72 10.93 0.03
C GLU A 98 5.76 9.52 -0.58
N ARG A 99 6.23 8.53 0.18
CA ARG A 99 6.25 7.11 -0.22
C ARG A 99 4.86 6.58 -0.53
N SER A 100 3.88 6.89 0.32
CA SER A 100 2.48 6.49 0.16
C SER A 100 1.86 7.05 -1.11
N LEU A 101 2.19 8.31 -1.45
CA LEU A 101 1.69 9.00 -2.64
C LEU A 101 2.20 8.39 -3.96
N ILE A 102 3.28 7.61 -3.94
CA ILE A 102 3.86 7.04 -5.16
C ILE A 102 4.02 5.52 -5.12
N HIS A 103 3.48 4.84 -4.10
CA HIS A 103 3.65 3.39 -3.91
C HIS A 103 3.25 2.60 -5.18
N ASP A 104 2.22 3.07 -5.90
CA ASP A 104 1.69 2.43 -7.11
C ASP A 104 2.12 3.12 -8.42
N ALA A 105 3.17 3.97 -8.39
CA ALA A 105 3.65 4.71 -9.56
C ALA A 105 4.02 3.81 -10.75
N ASN A 106 4.45 2.58 -10.47
CA ASN A 106 4.84 1.59 -11.48
C ASN A 106 3.67 0.72 -12.01
N LYS A 107 2.45 0.86 -11.48
CA LYS A 107 1.33 -0.05 -11.80
C LYS A 107 1.06 -0.16 -13.30
N ARG A 108 1.22 0.93 -14.04
CA ARG A 108 1.03 0.94 -15.50
C ARG A 108 2.01 0.02 -16.23
N PHE A 109 3.28 0.05 -15.84
CA PHE A 109 4.32 -0.81 -16.42
C PHE A 109 4.11 -2.28 -16.03
N GLU A 110 3.65 -2.55 -14.80
CA GLU A 110 3.23 -3.88 -14.36
C GLU A 110 2.13 -4.45 -15.28
N ILE A 111 1.14 -3.62 -15.63
CA ILE A 111 0.03 -4.00 -16.52
C ILE A 111 0.50 -4.20 -17.96
N PHE A 112 1.39 -3.36 -18.48
CA PHE A 112 1.98 -3.58 -19.81
C PHE A 112 2.72 -4.92 -19.88
N ARG A 113 3.51 -5.25 -18.86
CA ARG A 113 4.21 -6.55 -18.76
C ARG A 113 3.22 -7.71 -18.75
N LYS A 114 2.18 -7.64 -17.90
CA LYS A 114 1.13 -8.67 -17.80
C LYS A 114 0.40 -8.89 -19.13
N LYS A 115 0.13 -7.81 -19.88
CA LYS A 115 -0.48 -7.86 -21.21
C LYS A 115 0.47 -8.51 -22.23
N ALA A 116 1.76 -8.20 -22.19
CA ALA A 116 2.76 -8.75 -23.11
C ALA A 116 3.07 -10.23 -22.88
N ARG A 117 3.16 -10.68 -21.61
CA ARG A 117 3.44 -12.09 -21.25
C ARG A 117 2.21 -13.01 -21.33
N GLY A 118 1.02 -12.46 -21.56
CA GLY A 118 -0.22 -13.23 -21.68
C GLY A 118 -0.70 -13.82 -20.35
N SER A 119 -1.15 -12.97 -19.41
CA SER A 119 -1.99 -13.25 -18.22
C SER A 119 -1.69 -14.44 -17.26
N HIS A 120 -0.70 -15.31 -17.51
CA HIS A 120 -0.52 -16.58 -16.78
C HIS A 120 0.84 -16.73 -16.07
N GLN A 121 1.67 -15.69 -16.01
CA GLN A 121 2.94 -15.76 -15.26
C GLN A 121 3.06 -14.58 -14.29
N SER A 122 2.89 -14.89 -13.00
CA SER A 122 3.11 -14.03 -11.85
C SER A 122 4.54 -14.19 -11.31
N GLU A 123 5.55 -14.29 -12.17
CA GLU A 123 6.95 -14.35 -11.72
C GLU A 123 7.69 -13.03 -11.98
N GLY A 124 8.17 -12.45 -10.88
CA GLY A 124 9.06 -11.30 -10.81
C GLY A 124 8.36 -9.95 -10.94
N VAL A 125 7.97 -9.34 -9.82
CA VAL A 125 7.28 -8.03 -9.77
C VAL A 125 8.12 -6.90 -10.39
N TYR A 126 9.44 -7.06 -10.56
CA TYR A 126 10.34 -6.00 -11.06
C TYR A 126 11.12 -6.47 -12.30
N ASP A 127 10.74 -5.93 -13.46
CA ASP A 127 11.53 -6.10 -14.69
C ASP A 127 12.48 -4.90 -14.81
N LYS A 128 13.78 -5.18 -14.93
CA LYS A 128 14.83 -4.17 -15.02
C LYS A 128 14.56 -3.18 -16.16
N GLU A 129 13.94 -3.63 -17.26
CA GLU A 129 13.62 -2.79 -18.42
C GLU A 129 12.56 -1.72 -18.13
N ALA A 130 11.53 -2.03 -17.33
CA ALA A 130 10.51 -1.07 -16.93
C ALA A 130 11.09 0.03 -16.03
N TYR A 131 11.95 -0.37 -15.10
CA TYR A 131 12.67 0.53 -14.22
C TYR A 131 13.64 1.45 -14.96
N GLU A 132 14.46 0.90 -15.87
CA GLU A 132 15.41 1.70 -16.67
C GLU A 132 14.69 2.77 -17.50
N THR A 133 13.51 2.43 -18.05
CA THR A 133 12.67 3.37 -18.80
C THR A 133 12.16 4.50 -17.90
N MET A 134 11.61 4.18 -16.72
CA MET A 134 11.10 5.19 -15.80
C MET A 134 12.23 6.06 -15.22
N GLN A 135 13.36 5.45 -14.82
CA GLN A 135 14.52 6.18 -14.33
C GLN A 135 15.06 7.19 -15.35
N SER A 136 15.17 6.78 -16.62
CA SER A 136 15.63 7.70 -17.67
C SER A 136 14.73 8.93 -17.75
N LEU A 137 13.41 8.73 -17.69
CA LEU A 137 12.45 9.83 -17.76
C LEU A 137 12.45 10.71 -16.50
N LEU A 138 12.62 10.12 -15.32
CA LEU A 138 12.60 10.85 -14.05
C LEU A 138 13.91 11.64 -13.79
N LYS A 139 15.08 11.10 -14.17
CA LYS A 139 16.38 11.79 -14.04
C LYS A 139 16.38 13.12 -14.81
N ASP A 140 15.80 13.13 -16.01
CA ASP A 140 15.70 14.34 -16.84
C ASP A 140 14.74 15.41 -16.26
N GLN A 141 13.93 15.06 -15.25
CA GLN A 141 12.94 15.94 -14.62
C GLN A 141 13.40 16.51 -13.26
N GLY A 142 14.64 16.23 -12.83
CA GLY A 142 15.21 16.77 -11.60
C GLY A 142 14.63 16.19 -10.30
N ILE A 143 14.15 14.94 -10.34
CA ILE A 143 13.69 14.19 -9.16
C ILE A 143 14.89 13.84 -8.26
N SER A 144 14.71 13.89 -6.95
CA SER A 144 15.77 13.56 -5.97
C SER A 144 16.24 12.11 -6.10
N GLU A 145 17.51 11.85 -5.79
CA GLU A 145 18.10 10.50 -5.85
C GLU A 145 17.41 9.52 -4.90
N ASP A 146 16.98 10.00 -3.72
CA ASP A 146 16.26 9.20 -2.74
C ASP A 146 14.90 8.74 -3.29
N LEU A 147 14.15 9.66 -3.91
CA LEU A 147 12.85 9.34 -4.51
C LEU A 147 13.01 8.43 -5.73
N LEU A 148 14.04 8.65 -6.56
CA LEU A 148 14.39 7.77 -7.68
C LEU A 148 14.72 6.35 -7.22
N SER A 149 15.40 6.21 -6.08
CA SER A 149 15.76 4.91 -5.49
C SER A 149 14.51 4.22 -4.95
N TYR A 150 13.62 4.95 -4.30
CA TYR A 150 12.36 4.39 -3.83
C TYR A 150 11.40 4.03 -4.96
N VAL A 151 11.40 4.74 -6.10
CA VAL A 151 10.60 4.32 -7.27
C VAL A 151 10.96 2.92 -7.76
N GLU A 152 12.20 2.44 -7.56
CA GLU A 152 12.54 1.03 -7.83
C GLU A 152 11.82 0.05 -6.90
N ALA A 153 11.61 0.50 -5.67
CA ALA A 153 11.02 -0.27 -4.60
C ALA A 153 9.52 0.02 -4.40
N SER A 154 8.92 0.93 -5.17
CA SER A 154 7.56 1.39 -4.90
C SER A 154 6.58 0.20 -5.01
N GLY A 155 5.85 -0.05 -3.93
CA GLY A 155 4.85 -1.12 -3.88
C GLY A 155 5.47 -2.51 -3.65
N LYS A 156 6.77 -2.60 -3.32
CA LYS A 156 7.38 -3.85 -2.80
C LYS A 156 6.77 -4.19 -1.45
N GLU A 157 6.42 -3.15 -0.69
CA GLU A 157 5.92 -3.24 0.67
C GLU A 157 4.41 -3.38 0.76
N THR A 158 3.67 -3.44 -0.36
CA THR A 158 2.20 -3.57 -0.34
C THR A 158 1.73 -4.86 -1.01
N GLY A 159 0.52 -5.30 -0.63
CA GLY A 159 -0.11 -6.50 -1.16
C GLY A 159 0.53 -7.81 -0.67
N HIS A 160 -0.05 -8.94 -1.11
CA HIS A 160 0.28 -10.27 -0.59
C HIS A 160 1.75 -10.69 -0.74
N GLY A 161 2.42 -10.29 -1.83
CA GLY A 161 3.83 -10.64 -2.06
C GLY A 161 4.80 -9.99 -1.08
N SER A 162 4.36 -8.99 -0.32
CA SER A 162 5.15 -8.35 0.73
C SER A 162 4.99 -9.00 2.10
N LEU A 163 4.08 -9.98 2.26
CA LEU A 163 3.75 -10.47 3.60
C LEU A 163 4.90 -11.20 4.30
N GLU A 164 5.72 -11.95 3.54
CA GLU A 164 6.89 -12.66 4.08
C GLU A 164 7.87 -11.71 4.79
N ASP A 165 7.93 -10.48 4.29
CA ASP A 165 8.81 -9.44 4.78
C ASP A 165 8.34 -8.94 6.17
N PHE A 166 7.04 -8.97 6.47
CA PHE A 166 6.45 -8.43 7.70
C PHE A 166 6.38 -9.38 8.88
N ILE A 167 6.59 -10.67 8.67
CA ILE A 167 6.37 -11.68 9.71
C ILE A 167 7.67 -12.38 10.12
N SER A 168 7.72 -12.78 11.37
CA SER A 168 8.75 -13.66 11.92
C SER A 168 8.17 -14.46 13.08
N LEU A 169 8.88 -15.49 13.53
CA LEU A 169 8.56 -16.17 14.79
C LEU A 169 9.48 -15.65 15.90
N ASP A 170 8.90 -15.44 17.08
CA ASP A 170 9.69 -15.13 18.28
C ASP A 170 10.32 -16.39 18.91
N GLU A 171 10.98 -16.23 20.07
CA GLU A 171 11.65 -17.35 20.77
C GLU A 171 10.68 -18.44 21.23
N ASP A 172 9.39 -18.12 21.40
CA ASP A 172 8.34 -19.05 21.81
C ASP A 172 7.63 -19.68 20.60
N GLY A 173 7.99 -19.29 19.38
CA GLY A 173 7.38 -19.76 18.13
C GLY A 173 6.07 -19.04 17.79
N GLU A 174 5.80 -17.90 18.42
CA GLU A 174 4.61 -17.10 18.15
C GLU A 174 4.87 -16.11 17.01
N LEU A 175 3.82 -15.87 16.22
CA LEU A 175 3.90 -14.94 15.09
C LEU A 175 4.00 -13.50 15.59
N VAL A 176 5.03 -12.79 15.17
CA VAL A 176 5.27 -11.38 15.49
C VAL A 176 5.64 -10.58 14.24
N LEU A 177 5.55 -9.24 14.33
CA LEU A 177 6.14 -8.39 13.30
C LEU A 177 7.65 -8.64 13.22
N ASN A 178 8.15 -8.74 11.99
CA ASN A 178 9.58 -8.76 11.74
C ASN A 178 10.22 -7.49 12.33
N PRO A 179 11.15 -7.61 13.29
CA PRO A 179 11.74 -6.47 13.98
C PRO A 179 12.60 -5.58 13.07
N ASP A 180 13.02 -6.09 11.91
CA ASP A 180 13.81 -5.34 10.93
C ASP A 180 12.94 -4.51 9.98
N ARG A 181 11.61 -4.62 10.05
CA ARG A 181 10.73 -3.79 9.23
C ARG A 181 10.64 -2.36 9.75
N SER A 182 10.72 -1.41 8.82
CA SER A 182 10.62 0.00 9.14
C SER A 182 9.18 0.41 9.44
N ILE A 183 9.00 1.44 10.28
CA ILE A 183 7.68 2.03 10.54
C ILE A 183 7.08 2.58 9.24
N GLU A 184 7.91 3.09 8.33
CA GLU A 184 7.45 3.58 7.04
C GLU A 184 6.84 2.47 6.17
N ASP A 185 7.48 1.30 6.08
CA ASP A 185 6.92 0.15 5.36
C ASP A 185 5.59 -0.29 5.97
N MET A 186 5.53 -0.38 7.31
CA MET A 186 4.32 -0.76 8.03
C MET A 186 3.15 0.19 7.75
N ILE A 187 3.39 1.51 7.75
CA ILE A 187 2.33 2.48 7.52
C ILE A 187 1.90 2.49 6.06
N VAL A 188 2.83 2.40 5.09
CA VAL A 188 2.48 2.34 3.66
C VAL A 188 1.66 1.09 3.36
N HIS A 189 2.08 -0.08 3.88
CA HIS A 189 1.36 -1.35 3.75
C HIS A 189 -0.06 -1.24 4.31
N LEU A 190 -0.17 -0.83 5.58
CA LEU A 190 -1.46 -0.71 6.26
C LEU A 190 -2.36 0.33 5.56
N ALA A 191 -1.81 1.45 5.11
CA ALA A 191 -2.59 2.49 4.45
C ALA A 191 -3.22 2.02 3.13
N ASP A 192 -2.51 1.22 2.33
CA ASP A 192 -3.09 0.57 1.14
C ASP A 192 -4.18 -0.44 1.53
N ASP A 193 -3.90 -1.29 2.52
CA ASP A 193 -4.85 -2.30 2.99
C ASP A 193 -6.09 -1.72 3.68
N MET A 194 -6.01 -0.51 4.21
CA MET A 194 -7.16 0.23 4.72
C MET A 194 -7.91 1.02 3.65
N THR A 195 -7.35 1.19 2.44
CA THR A 195 -7.93 2.03 1.39
C THR A 195 -8.74 1.22 0.38
N SER A 196 -10.07 1.30 0.50
CA SER A 196 -11.01 0.69 -0.45
C SER A 196 -11.43 1.70 -1.52
N SER A 197 -10.72 1.71 -2.66
CA SER A 197 -11.06 2.54 -3.82
C SER A 197 -11.94 1.79 -4.84
N PRO A 198 -12.82 2.50 -5.59
CA PRO A 198 -13.61 1.90 -6.66
C PRO A 198 -12.73 1.31 -7.77
N LEU A 199 -13.26 0.29 -8.46
CA LEU A 199 -12.60 -0.25 -9.65
C LEU A 199 -12.68 0.72 -10.84
N PRO A 200 -11.72 0.65 -11.77
CA PRO A 200 -11.80 1.40 -13.02
C PRO A 200 -13.18 1.26 -13.69
N GLY A 201 -13.80 2.38 -14.03
CA GLY A 201 -15.12 2.43 -14.68
C GLY A 201 -16.32 2.14 -13.77
N THR A 202 -16.12 1.94 -12.47
CA THR A 202 -17.21 1.81 -11.48
C THR A 202 -17.46 3.11 -10.74
N LYS A 203 -18.70 3.31 -10.27
CA LYS A 203 -19.07 4.44 -9.42
C LYS A 203 -19.05 4.00 -7.96
N GLY A 204 -18.42 4.78 -7.11
CA GLY A 204 -18.39 4.59 -5.66
C GLY A 204 -17.47 5.61 -5.01
N ASP A 205 -17.57 5.71 -3.69
CA ASP A 205 -16.67 6.56 -2.90
C ASP A 205 -15.53 5.71 -2.36
N THR A 206 -14.33 6.27 -2.31
CA THR A 206 -13.23 5.66 -1.55
C THR A 206 -13.60 5.68 -0.06
N LYS A 207 -13.30 4.58 0.63
CA LYS A 207 -13.52 4.44 2.07
C LYS A 207 -12.25 3.96 2.76
N PHE A 208 -12.04 4.45 3.97
CA PHE A 208 -11.04 3.89 4.88
C PHE A 208 -11.71 2.91 5.83
N VAL A 209 -11.31 1.66 5.74
CA VAL A 209 -11.93 0.50 6.39
C VAL A 209 -10.83 -0.41 6.95
N THR A 210 -11.16 -1.43 7.73
CA THR A 210 -10.18 -2.47 8.10
C THR A 210 -9.84 -3.34 6.88
N THR A 211 -8.74 -4.10 6.94
CA THR A 211 -8.35 -5.01 5.87
C THR A 211 -9.43 -6.03 5.56
N GLY A 212 -10.03 -6.64 6.60
CA GLY A 212 -11.15 -7.57 6.43
C GLY A 212 -12.36 -6.92 5.74
N GLU A 213 -12.74 -5.71 6.15
CA GLU A 213 -13.84 -4.96 5.51
C GLU A 213 -13.53 -4.61 4.04
N ARG A 214 -12.26 -4.28 3.71
CA ARG A 214 -11.82 -4.05 2.32
C ARG A 214 -11.93 -5.33 1.49
N MET A 215 -11.51 -6.47 2.03
CA MET A 215 -11.60 -7.75 1.33
C MET A 215 -13.06 -8.13 1.01
N GLU A 216 -13.97 -7.94 1.97
CA GLU A 216 -15.40 -8.16 1.79
C GLU A 216 -16.01 -7.20 0.75
N ALA A 217 -15.79 -5.89 0.92
CA ALA A 217 -16.30 -4.87 0.00
C ALA A 217 -15.76 -5.05 -1.43
N GLY A 218 -14.49 -5.45 -1.53
CA GLY A 218 -13.78 -5.70 -2.76
C GLY A 218 -14.08 -7.06 -3.41
N LYS A 219 -14.82 -7.96 -2.73
CA LYS A 219 -15.10 -9.34 -3.16
C LYS A 219 -13.82 -10.11 -3.51
N PHE A 220 -12.86 -10.08 -2.60
CA PHE A 220 -11.52 -10.65 -2.83
C PHE A 220 -11.59 -12.14 -3.11
N LYS A 221 -12.46 -12.90 -2.43
CA LYS A 221 -12.60 -14.34 -2.65
C LYS A 221 -12.98 -14.70 -4.07
N GLU A 222 -13.88 -13.94 -4.69
CA GLU A 222 -14.29 -14.18 -6.08
C GLU A 222 -13.27 -13.66 -7.09
N ARG A 223 -12.61 -12.54 -6.79
CA ARG A 223 -11.67 -11.88 -7.72
C ARG A 223 -10.27 -12.47 -7.71
N TYR A 224 -9.84 -12.91 -6.53
CA TYR A 224 -8.49 -13.39 -6.23
C TYR A 224 -8.58 -14.68 -5.41
N PRO A 225 -9.19 -15.75 -5.97
CA PRO A 225 -9.38 -17.01 -5.24
C PRO A 225 -8.06 -17.63 -4.75
N PHE A 226 -6.94 -17.36 -5.44
CA PHE A 226 -5.62 -17.82 -5.03
C PHE A 226 -5.22 -17.30 -3.64
N LEU A 227 -5.64 -16.09 -3.24
CA LEU A 227 -5.35 -15.56 -1.89
C LEU A 227 -5.94 -16.40 -0.75
N TYR A 228 -6.97 -17.20 -1.05
CA TYR A 228 -7.67 -18.05 -0.08
C TYR A 228 -7.26 -19.53 -0.22
N LYS A 229 -6.25 -19.80 -1.03
CA LYS A 229 -5.75 -21.15 -1.30
C LYS A 229 -4.25 -21.23 -1.04
N GLU A 230 -3.52 -20.30 -1.62
CA GLU A 230 -2.08 -20.14 -1.48
C GLU A 230 -1.79 -19.25 -0.26
N GLY A 231 -0.57 -19.35 0.27
CA GLY A 231 -0.19 -18.60 1.46
C GLY A 231 1.26 -18.80 1.84
N LEU A 232 1.53 -18.66 3.14
CA LEU A 232 2.86 -18.78 3.72
C LEU A 232 2.83 -19.79 4.87
N GLY A 233 4.00 -20.26 5.24
CA GLY A 233 4.25 -21.05 6.44
C GLY A 233 5.70 -20.85 6.88
N PHE A 234 6.06 -21.44 8.01
CA PHE A 234 7.44 -21.43 8.51
C PHE A 234 8.00 -22.85 8.51
N ASP A 235 9.23 -23.02 8.04
CA ASP A 235 9.94 -24.28 8.10
C ASP A 235 10.58 -24.54 9.49
N ASP A 236 11.24 -25.69 9.65
CA ASP A 236 11.93 -26.07 10.88
C ASP A 236 13.07 -25.10 11.28
N ALA A 237 13.55 -24.27 10.36
CA ALA A 237 14.55 -23.23 10.61
C ALA A 237 13.93 -21.88 11.03
N GLY A 238 12.59 -21.76 10.97
CA GLY A 238 11.87 -20.51 11.21
C GLY A 238 11.90 -19.57 10.00
N GLU A 239 12.26 -20.07 8.82
CA GLU A 239 12.25 -19.28 7.59
C GLU A 239 10.88 -19.35 6.93
N VAL A 240 10.46 -18.23 6.32
CA VAL A 240 9.17 -18.15 5.62
C VAL A 240 9.24 -18.93 4.30
N VAL A 241 8.24 -19.74 4.03
CA VAL A 241 8.12 -20.56 2.81
C VAL A 241 6.75 -20.33 2.17
N GLU A 242 6.73 -20.15 0.85
CA GLU A 242 5.50 -20.09 0.07
C GLU A 242 4.79 -21.45 0.02
N VAL A 243 3.48 -21.44 0.24
CA VAL A 243 2.62 -22.63 0.24
C VAL A 243 1.62 -22.53 -0.89
N GLY A 244 1.74 -23.40 -1.89
CA GLY A 244 0.85 -23.42 -3.07
C GLY A 244 -0.58 -23.95 -2.80
N ASP A 245 -0.78 -24.64 -1.67
CA ASP A 245 -2.09 -25.14 -1.24
C ASP A 245 -2.13 -25.33 0.29
N CYS A 246 -2.70 -24.36 1.02
CA CYS A 246 -2.79 -24.40 2.48
C CYS A 246 -3.75 -25.49 3.00
N GLU A 247 -4.53 -26.16 2.14
CA GLU A 247 -5.34 -27.33 2.54
C GLU A 247 -4.57 -28.66 2.44
N SER A 248 -3.41 -28.66 1.77
CA SER A 248 -2.59 -29.84 1.51
C SER A 248 -1.12 -29.57 1.85
N VAL A 249 -0.88 -29.21 3.11
CA VAL A 249 0.43 -28.78 3.63
C VAL A 249 1.38 -29.97 3.83
N ASP A 250 2.65 -29.78 3.46
CA ASP A 250 3.72 -30.74 3.73
C ASP A 250 4.00 -30.90 5.24
N ASP A 251 4.39 -32.11 5.65
CA ASP A 251 4.82 -32.36 7.03
C ASP A 251 6.03 -31.49 7.39
N GLY A 252 5.94 -30.71 8.48
CA GLY A 252 7.05 -29.90 9.02
C GLY A 252 6.86 -28.39 8.95
N LEU A 253 5.82 -27.89 8.25
CA LEU A 253 5.50 -26.47 8.28
C LEU A 253 4.62 -26.10 9.48
N VAL A 254 4.91 -24.95 10.11
CA VAL A 254 4.12 -24.36 11.20
C VAL A 254 3.54 -23.00 10.80
N GLU A 255 2.57 -22.53 11.57
CA GLU A 255 1.86 -21.25 11.32
C GLU A 255 1.28 -21.09 9.90
N VAL A 256 0.97 -22.20 9.22
CA VAL A 256 0.50 -22.14 7.82
C VAL A 256 -0.87 -21.47 7.71
N LYS A 257 -0.91 -20.35 6.99
CA LYS A 257 -2.11 -19.55 6.75
C LYS A 257 -2.13 -19.07 5.30
N THR A 258 -3.34 -18.91 4.76
CA THR A 258 -3.53 -18.36 3.41
C THR A 258 -3.08 -16.90 3.35
N TYR A 259 -2.76 -16.37 2.16
CA TYR A 259 -2.41 -14.95 2.02
C TYR A 259 -3.50 -14.03 2.57
N ALA A 260 -4.78 -14.35 2.37
CA ALA A 260 -5.89 -13.57 2.91
C ALA A 260 -5.85 -13.50 4.45
N GLN A 261 -5.56 -14.63 5.11
CA GLN A 261 -5.43 -14.68 6.56
C GLN A 261 -4.20 -13.90 7.05
N TYR A 262 -3.06 -14.02 6.37
CA TYR A 262 -1.88 -13.24 6.73
C TYR A 262 -2.04 -11.74 6.49
N GLN A 263 -2.76 -11.32 5.45
CA GLN A 263 -3.05 -9.89 5.26
C GLN A 263 -3.83 -9.30 6.44
N GLU A 264 -4.85 -10.00 6.94
CA GLU A 264 -5.58 -9.56 8.14
C GLU A 264 -4.70 -9.59 9.40
N GLU A 265 -3.88 -10.63 9.57
CA GLU A 265 -3.01 -10.80 10.73
C GLU A 265 -1.88 -9.75 10.79
N VAL A 266 -1.20 -9.53 9.66
CA VAL A 266 -0.16 -8.50 9.51
C VAL A 266 -0.75 -7.11 9.76
N ALA A 267 -1.92 -6.82 9.20
CA ALA A 267 -2.60 -5.54 9.45
C ALA A 267 -2.89 -5.33 10.94
N ARG A 268 -3.37 -6.36 11.65
CA ARG A 268 -3.61 -6.29 13.10
C ARG A 268 -2.32 -6.09 13.89
N LEU A 269 -1.28 -6.86 13.59
CA LEU A 269 0.02 -6.72 14.24
C LEU A 269 0.60 -5.32 14.04
N ILE A 270 0.49 -4.75 12.84
CA ILE A 270 0.86 -3.36 12.56
C ILE A 270 -0.02 -2.40 13.39
N CYS A 271 -1.34 -2.59 13.42
CA CYS A 271 -2.24 -1.73 14.19
C CYS A 271 -1.91 -1.73 15.68
N ASP A 272 -1.64 -2.90 16.26
CA ASP A 272 -1.23 -3.05 17.67
C ASP A 272 0.09 -2.32 17.94
N HIS A 273 1.08 -2.50 17.06
CA HIS A 273 2.36 -1.82 17.17
C HIS A 273 2.19 -0.30 17.11
N LEU A 274 1.48 0.21 16.11
CA LEU A 274 1.26 1.64 15.92
C LEU A 274 0.42 2.26 17.06
N GLN A 275 -0.62 1.57 17.54
CA GLN A 275 -1.40 2.01 18.69
C GLN A 275 -0.51 2.09 19.94
N SER A 276 0.38 1.11 20.16
CA SER A 276 1.30 1.12 21.31
C SER A 276 2.26 2.32 21.29
N LEU A 277 2.62 2.81 20.10
CA LEU A 277 3.44 4.02 19.94
C LEU A 277 2.63 5.30 20.15
N ILE A 278 1.39 5.35 19.66
CA ILE A 278 0.53 6.54 19.71
C ILE A 278 -0.08 6.74 21.10
N ASP A 279 -0.65 5.68 21.69
CA ASP A 279 -1.33 5.70 22.99
C ASP A 279 -1.17 4.33 23.70
N PRO A 280 -0.03 4.08 24.37
CA PRO A 280 0.31 2.78 24.97
C PRO A 280 -0.62 2.35 26.11
N LYS A 281 -1.51 3.22 26.58
CA LYS A 281 -2.46 2.94 27.67
C LYS A 281 -3.88 2.73 27.16
N LEU A 282 -4.11 2.88 25.86
CA LEU A 282 -5.42 2.73 25.27
C LEU A 282 -5.78 1.25 25.16
N ASP A 283 -6.77 0.84 25.94
CA ASP A 283 -7.37 -0.49 25.89
C ASP A 283 -8.58 -0.46 24.95
N GLN A 284 -8.30 -0.38 23.65
CA GLN A 284 -9.29 -0.42 22.58
C GLN A 284 -8.73 -1.29 21.45
N ASP A 285 -9.59 -2.03 20.75
CA ASP A 285 -9.26 -2.67 19.48
C ASP A 285 -8.49 -1.72 18.55
N SER A 286 -7.30 -2.16 18.14
CA SER A 286 -6.30 -1.34 17.46
C SER A 286 -6.69 -1.04 16.01
N GLU A 287 -7.29 -1.99 15.31
CA GLU A 287 -7.81 -1.82 13.95
C GLU A 287 -8.92 -0.77 13.93
N GLU A 288 -9.89 -0.85 14.85
CA GLU A 288 -10.95 0.16 14.97
C GLU A 288 -10.43 1.51 15.45
N TYR A 289 -9.38 1.53 16.28
CA TYR A 289 -8.71 2.77 16.70
C TYR A 289 -8.07 3.49 15.51
N LEU A 290 -7.29 2.79 14.68
CA LEU A 290 -6.65 3.39 13.52
C LEU A 290 -7.67 3.73 12.42
N LYS A 291 -8.65 2.88 12.17
CA LYS A 291 -9.77 3.19 11.26
C LYS A 291 -10.50 4.47 11.67
N LYS A 292 -10.77 4.68 12.96
CA LYS A 292 -11.36 5.93 13.46
C LYS A 292 -10.42 7.12 13.29
N THR A 293 -9.12 6.90 13.47
CA THR A 293 -8.09 7.94 13.30
C THR A 293 -8.07 8.44 11.86
N VAL A 294 -8.02 7.55 10.87
CA VAL A 294 -7.96 7.95 9.44
C VAL A 294 -9.28 8.51 8.92
N ASN A 295 -10.40 8.12 9.52
CA ASN A 295 -11.72 8.68 9.21
C ASN A 295 -12.00 10.02 9.93
N SER A 296 -11.12 10.48 10.83
CA SER A 296 -11.32 11.73 11.58
C SER A 296 -11.09 13.01 10.78
#